data_AF-A0A522LDY9-F1
#
_entry.id   AF-A0A522LDY9-F1
#
_cell.length_a   1.000
_cell.length_b   1.000
_cell.length_c   1.000
_cell.angle_alpha   90.00
_cell.angle_beta   90.00
_cell.angle_gamma   90.00
#
_symmetry.space_group_name_H-M   'P 1'
#
loop_
_entity.id
_entity.type
_entity.pdbx_description
1 polymer ?
#
loop_
_entity_poly.entity_id
_entity_poly.type
_entity_poly.pdbx_seq_one_letter_code
_entity_poly.pdbx_strand_id
1 'polypeptide(L)'
;MSRRQIDPPDADWRELETARLQWRRSQLGHEAGALRCGLALSGGGIRSATVSLGMLQALARAGMLESFDYLSTVSGGGYAGSFLCSLFTPASTREAAGKPATPGELMQAREQALVRLRAIEQRADDIGDTDRDARALEWLRDSSRYLAPNGGGDYFYALVLWLRNLLAVHYVVGIAVLLPLALLGVLNLMALPWVQAQLTGAEALQALATPWRAGALYLGLSLAAWLLAVLPLGVAYWCSGMPLRRRRPVDSRWLAGLLTAPSVLGFLAGPLIALVGWGQPWFCWTLAGGAIAWLAWVWFAAAWSRGFFPPNKSRAAALMLVTRTRLTQWLAAATQVGLGLLLVAAVLAAT
;
A
#
# COMPACT_ATOMS: atom_id res chain seq x y z
N MET A 1 3.47 20.65 -39.97
CA MET A 1 4.46 19.58 -40.23
C MET A 1 3.81 18.24 -39.89
N SER A 2 3.41 17.47 -40.91
CA SER A 2 2.80 16.15 -40.72
C SER A 2 3.83 15.16 -40.18
N ARG A 3 3.41 14.30 -39.25
CA ARG A 3 4.16 13.11 -38.85
C ARG A 3 4.43 12.30 -40.11
N ARG A 4 5.67 12.29 -40.60
CA ARG A 4 6.11 11.31 -41.59
C ARG A 4 5.93 9.94 -40.96
N GLN A 5 5.01 9.18 -41.54
CA GLN A 5 4.98 7.72 -41.58
C GLN A 5 6.42 7.17 -41.69
N ILE A 6 6.90 6.58 -40.60
CA ILE A 6 8.01 5.62 -40.60
C ILE A 6 7.50 4.35 -39.90
N ASP A 7 6.29 3.91 -40.23
CA ASP A 7 5.85 2.57 -39.88
C ASP A 7 5.78 1.79 -41.21
N PRO A 8 6.67 0.82 -41.44
CA PRO A 8 6.51 -0.09 -42.56
C PRO A 8 5.19 -0.87 -42.40
N PRO A 9 4.50 -1.19 -43.51
CA PRO A 9 3.19 -1.81 -43.49
C PRO A 9 3.28 -3.20 -42.86
N ASP A 10 2.45 -3.47 -41.84
CA ASP A 10 2.04 -4.81 -41.34
C ASP A 10 3.07 -5.95 -41.49
N ALA A 11 4.34 -5.68 -41.20
CA ALA A 11 5.31 -6.76 -41.07
C ALA A 11 4.90 -7.55 -39.82
N ASP A 12 4.62 -8.84 -39.96
CA ASP A 12 4.40 -9.70 -38.81
C ASP A 12 5.71 -9.72 -38.01
N TRP A 13 5.80 -8.87 -37.00
CA TRP A 13 6.96 -8.72 -36.14
C TRP A 13 7.38 -10.07 -35.54
N ARG A 14 6.45 -11.02 -35.41
CA ARG A 14 6.71 -12.38 -34.95
C ARG A 14 7.47 -13.20 -35.97
N GLU A 15 7.19 -13.04 -37.27
CA GLU A 15 7.94 -13.72 -38.33
C GLU A 15 9.37 -13.19 -38.41
N LEU A 16 9.54 -11.85 -38.37
CA LEU A 16 10.86 -11.22 -38.36
C LEU A 16 11.67 -11.60 -37.11
N GLU A 17 11.02 -11.62 -35.95
CA GLU A 17 11.63 -12.06 -34.69
C GLU A 17 12.02 -13.54 -34.75
N THR A 18 11.13 -14.41 -35.21
CA THR A 18 11.40 -15.84 -35.34
C THR A 18 12.53 -16.12 -36.32
N ALA A 19 12.55 -15.43 -37.45
CA ALA A 19 13.64 -15.51 -38.43
C ALA A 19 14.99 -15.07 -37.84
N ARG A 20 15.01 -13.98 -37.06
CA ARG A 20 16.22 -13.52 -36.36
C ARG A 20 16.72 -14.52 -35.32
N LEU A 21 15.82 -15.12 -34.54
CA LEU A 21 16.16 -16.13 -33.55
C LEU A 21 16.72 -17.39 -34.21
N GLN A 22 16.07 -17.89 -35.26
CA GLN A 22 16.53 -19.05 -36.02
C GLN A 22 17.90 -18.81 -36.65
N TRP A 23 18.08 -17.65 -37.28
CA TRP A 23 19.37 -17.24 -37.82
C TRP A 23 20.45 -17.25 -36.73
N ARG A 24 20.25 -16.53 -35.62
CA ARG A 24 21.21 -16.49 -34.51
C ARG A 24 21.55 -17.89 -33.98
N ARG A 25 20.54 -18.73 -33.73
CA ARG A 25 20.74 -20.10 -33.21
C ARG A 25 21.50 -20.98 -34.18
N SER A 26 21.23 -20.89 -35.48
CA SER A 26 22.00 -21.61 -36.51
C SER A 26 23.47 -21.21 -36.53
N GLN A 27 23.77 -19.93 -36.32
CA GLN A 27 25.15 -19.43 -36.30
C GLN A 27 25.91 -19.89 -35.03
N LEU A 28 25.18 -20.15 -33.95
CA LEU A 28 25.71 -20.64 -32.68
C LEU A 28 25.68 -22.18 -32.55
N GLY A 29 25.16 -22.90 -33.56
CA GLY A 29 24.99 -24.35 -33.50
C GLY A 29 23.93 -24.84 -32.50
N HIS A 30 22.99 -23.99 -32.10
CA HIS A 30 21.88 -24.36 -31.21
C HIS A 30 20.72 -25.03 -31.98
N GLU A 31 20.08 -26.02 -31.36
CA GLU A 31 18.91 -26.70 -31.94
C GLU A 31 17.73 -25.75 -32.15
N ALA A 32 17.03 -25.90 -33.29
CA ALA A 32 15.89 -25.06 -33.65
C ALA A 32 14.73 -25.15 -32.64
N GLY A 33 14.59 -26.29 -31.94
CA GLY A 33 13.55 -26.56 -30.93
C GLY A 33 13.93 -26.23 -29.48
N ALA A 34 15.13 -25.71 -29.21
CA ALA A 34 15.57 -25.41 -27.85
C ALA A 34 14.65 -24.38 -27.16
N LEU A 35 14.44 -24.53 -25.85
CA LEU A 35 13.66 -23.59 -25.04
C LEU A 35 14.17 -22.15 -25.22
N ARG A 36 13.25 -21.18 -25.32
CA ARG A 36 13.61 -19.77 -25.41
C ARG A 36 13.99 -19.27 -24.02
N CYS A 37 15.19 -18.74 -23.89
CA CYS A 37 15.71 -18.23 -22.62
C CYS A 37 15.84 -16.71 -22.69
N GLY A 38 15.38 -16.02 -21.65
CA GLY A 38 15.50 -14.56 -21.53
C GLY A 38 16.33 -14.18 -20.31
N LEU A 39 17.17 -13.17 -20.47
CA LEU A 39 17.88 -12.50 -19.39
C LEU A 39 17.16 -11.18 -19.07
N ALA A 40 16.77 -10.99 -17.81
CA ALA A 40 16.11 -9.76 -17.35
C ALA A 40 17.00 -9.00 -16.37
N LEU A 41 17.35 -7.76 -16.70
CA LEU A 41 18.15 -6.85 -15.85
C LEU A 41 17.22 -5.82 -15.19
N SER A 42 17.07 -5.95 -13.87
CA SER A 42 16.15 -5.13 -13.07
C SER A 42 16.62 -3.68 -12.89
N GLY A 43 15.71 -2.82 -12.44
CA GLY A 43 15.98 -1.41 -12.11
C GLY A 43 16.66 -1.23 -10.75
N GLY A 44 17.00 0.01 -10.43
CA GLY A 44 17.68 0.35 -9.15
C GLY A 44 18.84 1.34 -9.28
N GLY A 45 18.89 2.11 -10.36
CA GLY A 45 19.96 3.08 -10.64
C GLY A 45 21.32 2.42 -10.84
N ILE A 46 22.39 3.16 -10.49
CA ILE A 46 23.79 2.73 -10.70
C ILE A 46 24.15 1.42 -9.97
N ARG A 47 23.46 1.11 -8.86
CA ARG A 47 23.65 -0.14 -8.10
C ARG A 47 23.30 -1.35 -8.94
N SER A 48 22.11 -1.31 -9.54
CA SER A 48 21.64 -2.40 -10.38
C SER A 48 22.50 -2.52 -11.63
N ALA A 49 22.95 -1.39 -12.20
CA ALA A 49 23.89 -1.40 -13.32
C ALA A 49 25.20 -2.14 -12.99
N THR A 50 25.76 -1.90 -11.80
CA THR A 50 26.99 -2.55 -11.31
C THR A 50 26.82 -4.05 -11.11
N VAL A 51 25.76 -4.47 -10.41
CA VAL A 51 25.46 -5.89 -10.19
C VAL A 51 25.18 -6.60 -11.52
N SER A 52 24.40 -5.97 -12.39
CA SER A 52 24.06 -6.51 -13.72
C SER A 52 25.30 -6.69 -14.58
N LEU A 53 26.23 -5.72 -14.58
CA LEU A 53 27.49 -5.84 -15.29
C LEU A 53 28.33 -7.01 -14.75
N GLY A 54 28.47 -7.13 -13.43
CA GLY A 54 29.21 -8.24 -12.81
C GLY A 54 28.60 -9.62 -13.15
N MET A 55 27.26 -9.71 -13.16
CA MET A 55 26.55 -10.91 -13.59
C MET A 55 26.81 -11.23 -15.07
N LEU A 56 26.73 -10.22 -15.95
CA LEU A 56 27.04 -10.39 -17.38
C LEU A 56 28.47 -10.85 -17.60
N GLN A 57 29.44 -10.32 -16.85
CA GLN A 57 30.85 -10.77 -16.89
C GLN A 57 30.99 -12.22 -16.42
N ALA A 58 30.30 -12.62 -15.36
CA ALA A 58 30.31 -14.00 -14.88
C ALA A 58 29.70 -14.98 -15.90
N LEU A 59 28.57 -14.61 -16.50
CA LEU A 59 27.93 -15.38 -17.57
C LEU A 59 28.82 -15.47 -18.82
N ALA A 60 29.53 -14.39 -19.16
CA ALA A 60 30.47 -14.37 -20.27
C ALA A 60 31.62 -15.37 -20.05
N ARG A 61 32.24 -15.34 -18.86
CA ARG A 61 33.32 -16.27 -18.49
C ARG A 61 32.88 -17.73 -18.49
N ALA A 62 31.62 -17.98 -18.13
CA ALA A 62 31.03 -19.31 -18.18
C ALA A 62 30.58 -19.73 -19.60
N GLY A 63 30.74 -18.87 -20.62
CA GLY A 63 30.25 -19.14 -21.98
C GLY A 63 28.73 -19.18 -22.11
N MET A 64 27.98 -18.67 -21.13
CA MET A 64 26.53 -18.82 -21.02
C MET A 64 25.73 -17.68 -21.66
N LEU A 65 26.37 -16.57 -22.04
CA LEU A 65 25.66 -15.44 -22.66
C LEU A 65 24.98 -15.84 -23.98
N GLU A 66 25.59 -16.75 -24.73
CA GLU A 66 25.05 -17.24 -26.01
C GLU A 66 23.74 -18.03 -25.83
N SER A 67 23.49 -18.56 -24.63
CA SER A 67 22.28 -19.32 -24.29
C SER A 67 21.00 -18.48 -24.15
N PHE A 68 21.10 -17.15 -24.04
CA PHE A 68 19.93 -16.28 -23.89
C PHE A 68 19.51 -15.67 -25.23
N ASP A 69 18.25 -15.85 -25.61
CA ASP A 69 17.61 -15.30 -26.81
C ASP A 69 17.14 -13.86 -26.64
N TYR A 70 16.72 -13.50 -25.42
CA TYR A 70 16.18 -12.18 -25.11
C TYR A 70 16.98 -11.50 -24.01
N LEU A 71 17.11 -10.18 -24.14
CA LEU A 71 17.58 -9.30 -23.09
C LEU A 71 16.49 -8.26 -22.80
N SER A 72 15.91 -8.33 -21.60
CA SER A 72 14.94 -7.34 -21.11
C SER A 72 15.62 -6.48 -20.05
N THR A 73 15.48 -5.17 -20.14
CA THR A 73 16.14 -4.25 -19.20
C THR A 73 15.22 -3.12 -18.77
N VAL A 74 15.34 -2.67 -17.53
CA VAL A 74 14.62 -1.49 -17.03
C VAL A 74 15.53 -0.60 -16.19
N SER A 75 15.42 0.73 -16.35
CA SER A 75 16.12 1.74 -15.54
C SER A 75 17.63 1.44 -15.41
N GLY A 76 18.13 1.17 -14.20
CA GLY A 76 19.52 0.81 -13.92
C GLY A 76 20.08 -0.34 -14.77
N GLY A 77 19.29 -1.39 -15.00
CA GLY A 77 19.67 -2.50 -15.87
C GLY A 77 19.78 -2.09 -17.35
N GLY A 78 19.10 -1.00 -17.75
CA GLY A 78 19.21 -0.43 -19.08
C GLY A 78 20.60 0.14 -19.38
N TYR A 79 21.32 0.66 -18.38
CA TYR A 79 22.72 1.10 -18.57
C TYR A 79 23.61 -0.09 -18.94
N ALA A 80 23.53 -1.18 -18.17
CA ALA A 80 24.31 -2.39 -18.42
C ALA A 80 23.91 -3.08 -19.75
N GLY A 81 22.62 -3.14 -20.05
CA GLY A 81 22.14 -3.69 -21.32
C GLY A 81 22.54 -2.84 -22.53
N SER A 82 22.45 -1.52 -22.44
CA SER A 82 22.87 -0.63 -23.52
C SER A 82 24.38 -0.68 -23.75
N PHE A 83 25.16 -0.75 -22.67
CA PHE A 83 26.60 -1.00 -22.75
C PHE A 83 26.89 -2.32 -23.47
N LEU A 84 26.27 -3.43 -23.04
CA LEU A 84 26.43 -4.73 -23.70
C LEU A 84 26.06 -4.67 -25.19
N CYS A 85 24.87 -4.17 -25.52
CA CYS A 85 24.42 -4.03 -26.91
C CYS A 85 25.35 -3.14 -27.74
N SER A 86 25.90 -2.09 -27.14
CA SER A 86 26.82 -1.19 -27.83
C SER A 86 28.07 -1.92 -28.31
N LEU A 87 28.63 -2.84 -27.52
CA LEU A 87 29.83 -3.63 -27.90
C LEU A 87 29.61 -4.38 -29.21
N PHE A 88 28.41 -4.93 -29.42
CA PHE A 88 28.05 -5.73 -30.58
C PHE A 88 27.38 -4.93 -31.71
N THR A 89 27.29 -3.60 -31.57
CA THR A 89 26.69 -2.73 -32.61
C THR A 89 27.76 -2.34 -33.64
N PRO A 90 27.60 -2.71 -34.93
CA PRO A 90 28.55 -2.37 -35.99
C PRO A 90 28.73 -0.85 -36.15
N ALA A 91 29.94 -0.42 -36.52
CA ALA A 91 30.22 1.00 -36.77
C ALA A 91 29.32 1.60 -37.86
N SER A 92 29.02 0.83 -38.91
CA SER A 92 28.10 1.24 -39.98
C SER A 92 26.71 1.57 -39.46
N THR A 93 26.21 0.88 -38.43
CA THR A 93 24.93 1.18 -37.77
C THR A 93 24.99 2.42 -36.88
N ARG A 94 26.16 2.72 -36.31
CA ARG A 94 26.36 3.93 -35.49
C ARG A 94 26.45 5.19 -36.34
N GLU A 95 27.05 5.09 -37.52
CA GLU A 95 27.34 6.23 -38.41
C GLU A 95 26.24 6.47 -39.45
N ALA A 96 25.58 5.41 -39.95
CA ALA A 96 24.49 5.52 -40.91
C ALA A 96 23.13 5.31 -40.23
N ALA A 97 22.49 6.41 -39.81
CA ALA A 97 21.14 6.36 -39.27
C ALA A 97 20.14 5.76 -40.29
N GLY A 98 19.68 4.54 -40.02
CA GLY A 98 18.53 3.95 -40.71
C GLY A 98 18.81 2.77 -41.67
N LYS A 99 20.06 2.34 -41.86
CA LYS A 99 20.35 1.08 -42.59
C LYS A 99 20.58 -0.08 -41.60
N PRO A 100 19.81 -1.18 -41.66
CA PRO A 100 20.07 -2.35 -40.84
C PRO A 100 21.41 -2.99 -41.23
N ALA A 101 22.21 -3.38 -40.24
CA ALA A 101 23.44 -4.10 -40.47
C ALA A 101 23.19 -5.44 -41.18
N THR A 102 24.08 -5.79 -42.09
CA THR A 102 24.11 -7.11 -42.72
C THR A 102 24.55 -8.18 -41.71
N PRO A 103 24.17 -9.46 -41.91
CA PRO A 103 24.66 -10.57 -41.09
C PRO A 103 26.19 -10.63 -40.96
N GLY A 104 26.92 -10.30 -42.03
CA GLY A 104 28.38 -10.26 -42.04
C GLY A 104 28.95 -9.15 -41.15
N GLU A 105 28.37 -7.95 -41.18
CA GLU A 105 28.77 -6.84 -40.31
C GLU A 105 28.51 -7.14 -38.83
N LEU A 106 27.39 -7.82 -38.52
CA LEU A 106 27.07 -8.26 -37.16
C LEU A 106 28.09 -9.28 -36.64
N MET A 107 28.49 -10.25 -37.47
CA MET A 107 29.51 -11.23 -37.10
C MET A 107 30.89 -10.58 -36.93
N GLN A 108 31.24 -9.64 -37.80
CA GLN A 108 32.48 -8.88 -37.67
C GLN A 108 32.49 -8.04 -36.38
N ALA A 109 31.37 -7.38 -36.05
CA ALA A 109 31.24 -6.63 -34.80
C ALA A 109 31.35 -7.54 -33.57
N ARG A 110 30.80 -8.78 -33.63
CA ARG A 110 30.99 -9.80 -32.58
C ARG A 110 32.46 -10.14 -32.38
N GLU A 111 33.18 -10.48 -33.44
CA GLU A 111 34.60 -10.84 -33.32
C GLU A 111 35.43 -9.67 -32.77
N GLN A 112 35.17 -8.44 -33.23
CA GLN A 112 35.81 -7.24 -32.70
C GLN A 112 35.48 -7.02 -31.22
N ALA A 113 34.23 -7.21 -30.80
CA ALA A 113 33.81 -7.10 -29.41
C ALA A 113 34.51 -8.13 -28.52
N LEU A 114 34.60 -9.39 -28.96
CA LEU A 114 35.28 -10.46 -28.22
C LEU A 114 36.78 -10.19 -28.07
N VAL A 115 37.43 -9.67 -29.12
CA VAL A 115 38.85 -9.26 -29.06
C VAL A 115 39.05 -8.11 -28.07
N ARG A 116 38.19 -7.07 -28.12
CA ARG A 116 38.25 -5.93 -27.18
C ARG A 116 38.03 -6.36 -25.74
N LEU A 117 37.04 -7.22 -25.49
CA LEU A 117 36.74 -7.74 -24.16
C LEU A 117 37.91 -8.56 -23.60
N ARG A 118 38.55 -9.41 -24.42
CA ARG A 118 39.76 -10.15 -24.01
C ARG A 118 40.93 -9.21 -23.69
N ALA A 119 41.10 -8.15 -24.48
CA ALA A 119 42.15 -7.15 -24.22
C ALA A 119 41.92 -6.39 -22.89
N ILE A 120 40.67 -6.06 -22.58
CA ILE A 120 40.27 -5.44 -21.30
C ILE A 120 40.48 -6.42 -20.13
N GLU A 121 40.20 -7.71 -20.31
CA GLU A 121 40.38 -8.73 -19.26
C GLU A 121 41.86 -9.05 -18.99
N GLN A 122 42.74 -8.94 -20.00
CA GLN A 122 44.17 -9.24 -19.89
C GLN A 122 45.04 -8.07 -19.39
N ARG A 123 44.54 -6.83 -19.39
CA ARG A 123 45.27 -5.64 -18.91
C ARG A 123 44.58 -5.01 -17.70
N ALA A 124 45.02 -5.42 -16.51
CA ALA A 124 44.74 -4.69 -15.27
C ALA A 124 45.71 -3.50 -15.07
N ASP A 125 46.85 -3.46 -15.76
CA ASP A 125 47.83 -2.38 -15.66
C ASP A 125 48.12 -1.78 -17.06
N ASP A 126 48.06 -0.44 -17.12
CA ASP A 126 48.24 0.47 -18.27
C ASP A 126 47.09 0.54 -19.31
N ILE A 127 45.92 0.99 -18.84
CA ILE A 127 44.89 1.59 -19.69
C ILE A 127 45.36 3.01 -20.06
N GLY A 128 45.80 3.21 -21.29
CA GLY A 128 46.04 4.56 -21.82
C GLY A 128 44.73 5.37 -21.90
N ASP A 129 44.83 6.69 -21.78
CA ASP A 129 43.75 7.70 -21.70
C ASP A 129 42.74 7.70 -22.89
N THR A 130 42.93 6.84 -23.89
CA THR A 130 42.17 6.81 -25.15
C THR A 130 41.08 5.75 -25.25
N ASP A 131 40.99 4.79 -24.31
CA ASP A 131 39.99 3.71 -24.40
C ASP A 131 38.67 4.05 -23.66
N ARG A 132 37.65 4.41 -24.45
CA ARG A 132 36.31 4.81 -23.94
C ARG A 132 35.61 3.69 -23.15
N ASP A 133 35.84 2.43 -23.53
CA ASP A 133 35.15 1.28 -22.92
C ASP A 133 35.72 0.98 -21.53
N ALA A 134 37.05 1.10 -21.37
CA ALA A 134 37.72 0.97 -20.09
C ALA A 134 37.31 2.05 -19.09
N ARG A 135 37.21 3.32 -19.55
CA ARG A 135 36.71 4.43 -18.73
C ARG A 135 35.26 4.25 -18.28
N ALA A 136 34.41 3.66 -19.11
CA ALA A 136 33.02 3.39 -18.74
C ALA A 136 32.93 2.34 -17.61
N LEU A 137 33.78 1.30 -17.67
CA LEU A 137 33.87 0.27 -16.64
C LEU A 137 34.48 0.82 -15.34
N GLU A 138 35.53 1.62 -15.44
CA GLU A 138 36.18 2.29 -14.31
C GLU A 138 35.21 3.27 -13.62
N TRP A 139 34.52 4.11 -14.40
CA TRP A 139 33.49 5.00 -13.87
C TRP A 139 32.40 4.25 -13.11
N LEU A 140 31.97 3.08 -13.61
CA LEU A 140 30.95 2.28 -12.95
C LEU A 140 31.50 1.62 -11.66
N ARG A 141 32.76 1.19 -11.66
CA ARG A 141 33.46 0.67 -10.49
C ARG A 141 33.62 1.76 -9.42
N ASP A 142 34.00 2.96 -9.81
CA ASP A 142 34.15 4.10 -8.90
C ASP A 142 32.79 4.59 -8.39
N SER A 143 31.77 4.56 -9.25
CA SER A 143 30.38 4.91 -8.91
C SER A 143 29.63 3.79 -8.17
N SER A 144 30.29 2.66 -7.88
CA SER A 144 29.70 1.56 -7.10
C SER A 144 29.74 1.80 -5.59
N ARG A 145 30.48 2.80 -5.10
CA ARG A 145 30.51 3.24 -3.70
C ARG A 145 29.35 4.21 -3.40
N TYR A 146 28.13 3.71 -3.36
CA TYR A 146 26.94 4.55 -3.16
C TYR A 146 26.44 4.58 -1.71
N LEU A 147 26.72 3.55 -0.91
CA LEU A 147 26.31 3.52 0.51
C LEU A 147 27.15 4.49 1.35
N ALA A 148 28.41 4.62 0.99
CA ALA A 148 29.38 5.44 1.67
C ALA A 148 30.49 5.89 0.69
N PRO A 149 30.19 6.79 -0.26
CA PRO A 149 31.19 7.31 -1.21
C PRO A 149 32.46 7.85 -0.52
N ASN A 150 32.32 8.46 0.66
CA ASN A 150 33.42 8.98 1.48
C ASN A 150 33.88 8.01 2.58
N GLY A 151 33.38 6.77 2.59
CA GLY A 151 33.75 5.74 3.57
C GLY A 151 33.12 5.94 4.95
N GLY A 152 33.89 5.75 6.03
CA GLY A 152 33.39 5.68 7.41
C GLY A 152 32.53 6.88 7.86
N GLY A 153 32.81 8.08 7.35
CA GLY A 153 32.05 9.29 7.68
C GLY A 153 30.59 9.24 7.25
N ASP A 154 30.30 8.65 6.10
CA ASP A 154 28.92 8.54 5.59
C ASP A 154 28.11 7.53 6.41
N TYR A 155 28.74 6.45 6.88
CA TYR A 155 28.10 5.50 7.81
C TYR A 155 27.79 6.14 9.16
N PHE A 156 28.70 6.97 9.69
CA PHE A 156 28.44 7.73 10.91
C PHE A 156 27.31 8.73 10.72
N TYR A 157 27.28 9.44 9.59
CA TYR A 157 26.18 10.34 9.24
C TYR A 157 24.84 9.61 9.13
N ALA A 158 24.81 8.43 8.48
CA ALA A 158 23.62 7.59 8.39
C ALA A 158 23.15 7.11 9.77
N LEU A 159 24.07 6.73 10.65
CA LEU A 159 23.77 6.35 12.03
C LEU A 159 23.16 7.52 12.81
N VAL A 160 23.75 8.71 12.72
CA VAL A 160 23.23 9.92 13.38
C VAL A 160 21.85 10.28 12.86
N LEU A 161 21.63 10.22 11.54
CA LEU A 161 20.32 10.43 10.94
C LEU A 161 19.29 9.41 11.44
N TRP A 162 19.67 8.14 11.49
CA TRP A 162 18.80 7.07 11.98
C TRP A 162 18.44 7.28 13.46
N LEU A 163 19.42 7.57 14.32
CA LEU A 163 19.20 7.88 15.74
C LEU A 163 18.31 9.11 15.91
N ARG A 164 18.59 10.20 15.18
CA ARG A 164 17.78 11.43 15.21
C ARG A 164 16.33 11.13 14.81
N ASN A 165 16.11 10.35 13.76
CA ASN A 165 14.77 9.99 13.30
C ASN A 165 14.08 9.06 14.29
N LEU A 166 14.80 8.09 14.87
CA LEU A 166 14.27 7.19 15.89
C LEU A 166 13.79 8.00 17.10
N LEU A 167 14.64 8.88 17.62
CA LEU A 167 14.31 9.76 18.75
C LEU A 167 13.15 10.70 18.40
N ALA A 168 13.15 11.30 17.20
CA ALA A 168 12.07 12.19 16.77
C ALA A 168 10.72 11.47 16.69
N VAL A 169 10.68 10.25 16.13
CA VAL A 169 9.45 9.45 16.04
C VAL A 169 8.95 9.10 17.44
N HIS A 170 9.82 8.63 18.33
CA HIS A 170 9.42 8.29 19.70
C HIS A 170 9.01 9.53 20.51
N TYR A 171 9.67 10.66 20.29
CA TYR A 171 9.29 11.94 20.90
C TYR A 171 7.91 12.39 20.42
N VAL A 172 7.66 12.39 19.12
CA VAL A 172 6.36 12.81 18.54
C VAL A 172 5.25 11.85 18.95
N VAL A 173 5.44 10.54 18.79
CA VAL A 173 4.44 9.53 19.20
C VAL A 173 4.23 9.55 20.71
N GLY A 174 5.32 9.62 21.48
CA GLY A 174 5.28 9.70 22.93
C GLY A 174 4.48 10.90 23.39
N ILE A 175 4.75 12.11 22.89
CA ILE A 175 4.00 13.31 23.26
C ILE A 175 2.54 13.23 22.77
N ALA A 176 2.31 12.77 21.54
CA ALA A 176 0.97 12.67 20.97
C ALA A 176 0.07 11.68 21.73
N VAL A 177 0.64 10.68 22.40
CA VAL A 177 -0.09 9.71 23.22
C VAL A 177 -0.12 10.11 24.70
N LEU A 178 1.02 10.50 25.27
CA LEU A 178 1.16 10.80 26.68
C LEU A 178 0.43 12.09 27.07
N LEU A 179 0.45 13.14 26.25
CA LEU A 179 -0.25 14.40 26.60
C LEU A 179 -1.77 14.21 26.70
N PRO A 180 -2.47 13.59 25.73
CA PRO A 180 -3.90 13.30 25.89
C PRO A 180 -4.19 12.39 27.07
N LEU A 181 -3.37 11.36 27.32
CA LEU A 181 -3.57 10.47 28.48
C LEU A 181 -3.36 11.20 29.81
N ALA A 182 -2.35 12.07 29.91
CA ALA A 182 -2.10 12.90 31.08
C ALA A 182 -3.25 13.90 31.30
N LEU A 183 -3.74 14.55 30.23
CA LEU A 183 -4.92 15.41 30.29
C LEU A 183 -6.15 14.63 30.78
N LEU A 184 -6.41 13.44 30.21
CA LEU A 184 -7.49 12.57 30.67
C LEU A 184 -7.31 12.17 32.14
N GLY A 185 -6.07 11.97 32.59
CA GLY A 185 -5.76 11.67 33.99
C GLY A 185 -6.11 12.83 34.91
N VAL A 186 -5.72 14.06 34.53
CA VAL A 186 -6.09 15.29 35.26
C VAL A 186 -7.62 15.46 35.29
N LEU A 187 -8.29 15.32 34.15
CA LEU A 187 -9.75 15.40 34.06
C LEU A 187 -10.42 14.33 34.92
N ASN A 188 -9.86 13.12 34.99
CA ASN A 188 -10.37 12.04 35.84
C ASN A 188 -10.26 12.40 37.32
N LEU A 189 -9.12 12.95 37.75
CA LEU A 189 -8.94 13.44 39.13
C LEU A 189 -9.92 14.58 39.47
N MET A 190 -10.18 15.49 38.52
CA MET A 190 -11.16 16.57 38.71
C MET A 190 -12.61 16.07 38.74
N ALA A 191 -12.94 15.05 37.94
CA ALA A 191 -14.29 14.48 37.88
C ALA A 191 -14.61 13.56 39.06
N LEU A 192 -13.59 12.98 39.69
CA LEU A 192 -13.75 11.96 40.74
C LEU A 192 -14.66 12.39 41.90
N PRO A 193 -14.53 13.60 42.50
CA PRO A 193 -15.38 14.01 43.62
C PRO A 193 -16.86 14.14 43.22
N TRP A 194 -17.12 14.65 42.01
CA TRP A 194 -18.49 14.77 41.49
C TRP A 194 -19.11 13.40 41.26
N VAL A 195 -18.36 12.47 40.66
CA VAL A 195 -18.82 11.08 40.44
C VAL A 195 -19.11 10.39 41.78
N GLN A 196 -18.24 10.57 42.78
CA GLN A 196 -18.45 10.01 44.12
C GLN A 196 -19.73 10.54 44.77
N ALA A 197 -20.02 11.84 44.66
CA ALA A 197 -21.22 12.44 45.22
C ALA A 197 -22.53 11.96 44.55
N GLN A 198 -22.48 11.47 43.30
CA GLN A 198 -23.65 10.89 42.64
C GLN A 198 -23.83 9.40 42.99
N LEU A 199 -22.75 8.68 43.29
CA LEU A 199 -22.78 7.26 43.64
C LEU A 199 -23.16 7.00 45.11
N THR A 200 -23.16 8.02 45.97
CA THR A 200 -23.53 7.91 47.39
C THR A 200 -24.99 7.46 47.62
N GLY A 201 -25.87 7.52 46.61
CA GLY A 201 -27.28 7.12 46.70
C GLY A 201 -27.61 5.67 46.27
N ALA A 202 -26.64 4.88 45.80
CA ALA A 202 -26.89 3.53 45.28
C ALA A 202 -25.88 2.51 45.85
N GLU A 203 -26.25 1.85 46.94
CA GLU A 203 -25.40 0.89 47.68
C GLU A 203 -24.83 -0.22 46.78
N ALA A 204 -25.61 -0.74 45.81
CA ALA A 204 -25.16 -1.74 44.85
C ALA A 204 -24.07 -1.23 43.89
N LEU A 205 -24.12 0.05 43.52
CA LEU A 205 -23.11 0.69 42.66
C LEU A 205 -21.84 1.05 43.44
N GLN A 206 -21.94 1.30 44.75
CA GLN A 206 -20.77 1.57 45.59
C GLN A 206 -19.86 0.34 45.74
N ALA A 207 -20.44 -0.86 45.84
CA ALA A 207 -19.70 -2.12 45.94
C ALA A 207 -18.93 -2.45 44.65
N LEU A 208 -19.48 -2.11 43.48
CA LEU A 208 -18.80 -2.25 42.18
C LEU A 208 -17.80 -1.12 41.91
N ALA A 209 -18.01 0.07 42.46
CA ALA A 209 -17.20 1.26 42.18
C ALA A 209 -15.91 1.36 43.00
N THR A 210 -15.75 0.66 44.12
CA THR A 210 -14.59 0.83 45.02
C THR A 210 -13.24 0.63 44.33
N PRO A 211 -12.98 -0.45 43.56
CA PRO A 211 -11.75 -0.57 42.79
C PRO A 211 -11.73 0.36 41.57
N TRP A 212 -12.86 0.58 40.89
CA TRP A 212 -12.92 1.38 39.66
C TRP A 212 -12.93 2.90 39.86
N ARG A 213 -12.85 3.39 41.11
CA ARG A 213 -12.84 4.83 41.44
C ARG A 213 -11.69 5.57 40.77
N ALA A 214 -10.48 5.00 40.77
CA ALA A 214 -9.32 5.63 40.12
C ALA A 214 -9.45 5.69 38.59
N GLY A 215 -10.27 4.82 37.99
CA GLY A 215 -10.52 4.77 36.55
C GLY A 215 -11.91 5.27 36.12
N ALA A 216 -12.66 5.95 37.00
CA ALA A 216 -14.10 6.18 36.81
C ALA A 216 -14.44 6.98 35.55
N LEU A 217 -13.65 8.00 35.20
CA LEU A 217 -13.84 8.75 33.95
C LEU A 217 -13.59 7.85 32.73
N TYR A 218 -12.52 7.05 32.75
CA TYR A 218 -12.19 6.13 31.65
C TYR A 218 -13.26 5.05 31.46
N LEU A 219 -13.81 4.51 32.57
CA LEU A 219 -14.93 3.59 32.54
C LEU A 219 -16.19 4.28 32.00
N GLY A 220 -16.50 5.49 32.45
CA GLY A 220 -17.64 6.27 31.95
C GLY A 220 -17.53 6.60 30.46
N LEU A 221 -16.35 7.01 30.00
CA LEU A 221 -16.06 7.26 28.58
C LEU A 221 -16.12 5.97 27.75
N SER A 222 -15.65 4.84 28.30
CA SER A 222 -15.80 3.53 27.66
C SER A 222 -17.28 3.17 27.50
N LEU A 223 -18.07 3.25 28.57
CA LEU A 223 -19.52 3.00 28.54
C LEU A 223 -20.23 3.93 27.56
N ALA A 224 -19.85 5.21 27.52
CA ALA A 224 -20.37 6.17 26.54
C ALA A 224 -20.00 5.77 25.11
N ALA A 225 -18.77 5.32 24.84
CA ALA A 225 -18.37 4.81 23.53
C ALA A 225 -19.20 3.57 23.13
N TRP A 226 -19.47 2.68 24.07
CA TRP A 226 -20.32 1.50 23.84
C TRP A 226 -21.77 1.90 23.53
N LEU A 227 -22.37 2.79 24.32
CA LEU A 227 -23.77 3.20 24.19
C LEU A 227 -24.03 4.14 23.01
N LEU A 228 -23.11 5.07 22.71
CA LEU A 228 -23.30 6.10 21.69
C LEU A 228 -22.74 5.70 20.32
N ALA A 229 -21.75 4.80 20.27
CA ALA A 229 -21.11 4.40 19.04
C ALA A 229 -21.21 2.88 18.78
N VAL A 230 -20.64 2.02 19.63
CA VAL A 230 -20.50 0.58 19.30
C VAL A 230 -21.86 -0.10 19.10
N LEU A 231 -22.78 0.04 20.06
CA LEU A 231 -24.11 -0.57 19.98
C LEU A 231 -24.93 0.02 18.81
N PRO A 232 -25.06 1.35 18.66
CA PRO A 232 -25.71 1.96 17.50
C PRO A 232 -25.10 1.57 16.15
N LEU A 233 -23.78 1.54 16.01
CA LEU A 233 -23.08 1.15 14.78
C LEU A 233 -23.30 -0.33 14.45
N GLY A 234 -23.31 -1.19 15.48
CA GLY A 234 -23.66 -2.60 15.34
C GLY A 234 -25.08 -2.79 14.83
N VAL A 235 -26.05 -2.11 15.44
CA VAL A 235 -27.45 -2.11 14.98
C VAL A 235 -27.55 -1.57 13.55
N ALA A 236 -26.92 -0.43 13.25
CA ALA A 236 -26.90 0.16 11.90
C ALA A 236 -26.33 -0.81 10.85
N TYR A 237 -25.27 -1.53 11.20
CA TYR A 237 -24.67 -2.55 10.34
C TYR A 237 -25.63 -3.72 10.09
N TRP A 238 -26.18 -4.31 11.16
CA TRP A 238 -27.08 -5.47 11.04
C TRP A 238 -28.37 -5.16 10.30
N CYS A 239 -28.83 -3.92 10.38
CA CYS A 239 -30.04 -3.48 9.72
C CYS A 239 -29.84 -2.94 8.31
N SER A 240 -28.58 -2.74 7.90
CA SER A 240 -28.19 -2.56 6.50
C SER A 240 -28.28 -3.91 5.75
N GLY A 241 -29.50 -4.27 5.33
CA GLY A 241 -29.75 -5.50 4.59
C GLY A 241 -28.94 -5.55 3.28
N MET A 242 -28.28 -6.68 3.01
CA MET A 242 -27.73 -6.91 1.66
C MET A 242 -28.91 -7.05 0.68
N PRO A 243 -28.84 -6.44 -0.51
CA PRO A 243 -29.81 -6.74 -1.55
C PRO A 243 -29.63 -8.20 -1.98
N LEU A 244 -30.38 -9.11 -1.35
CA LEU A 244 -30.49 -10.49 -1.79
C LEU A 244 -30.99 -10.49 -3.24
N ARG A 245 -30.12 -11.01 -4.11
CA ARG A 245 -30.37 -11.55 -5.45
C ARG A 245 -31.31 -10.75 -6.38
N ARG A 246 -30.70 -10.18 -7.43
CA ARG A 246 -31.28 -9.72 -8.70
C ARG A 246 -32.68 -10.34 -8.99
N ARG A 247 -33.78 -9.60 -8.80
CA ARG A 247 -35.06 -9.78 -9.56
C ARG A 247 -36.26 -8.85 -9.21
N ARG A 248 -36.09 -7.69 -8.56
CA ARG A 248 -37.21 -6.72 -8.40
C ARG A 248 -36.85 -5.30 -8.84
N PRO A 249 -37.76 -4.60 -9.56
CA PRO A 249 -37.54 -3.25 -10.10
C PRO A 249 -37.31 -2.21 -9.00
N VAL A 250 -36.55 -1.18 -9.33
CA VAL A 250 -35.63 -0.44 -8.45
C VAL A 250 -36.06 1.02 -8.27
N ASP A 251 -37.36 1.33 -8.30
CA ASP A 251 -37.79 2.74 -8.31
C ASP A 251 -38.08 3.33 -6.91
N SER A 252 -38.11 2.53 -5.84
CA SER A 252 -38.41 3.00 -4.46
C SER A 252 -37.21 2.99 -3.48
N ARG A 253 -35.98 2.79 -3.96
CA ARG A 253 -34.84 2.44 -3.07
C ARG A 253 -34.09 3.59 -2.40
N TRP A 254 -34.35 4.85 -2.74
CA TRP A 254 -33.86 5.96 -1.90
C TRP A 254 -34.55 5.93 -0.52
N LEU A 255 -35.85 5.60 -0.54
CA LEU A 255 -36.67 5.40 0.65
C LEU A 255 -36.29 4.10 1.38
N ALA A 256 -35.82 3.06 0.69
CA ALA A 256 -35.42 1.79 1.32
C ALA A 256 -34.17 1.89 2.21
N GLY A 257 -33.28 2.86 1.97
CA GLY A 257 -32.18 3.16 2.90
C GLY A 257 -32.68 3.94 4.13
N LEU A 258 -33.61 4.86 3.92
CA LEU A 258 -34.27 5.64 5.00
C LEU A 258 -35.24 4.78 5.83
N LEU A 259 -35.88 3.77 5.24
CA LEU A 259 -36.86 2.85 5.82
C LEU A 259 -36.28 1.45 6.03
N THR A 260 -35.06 1.35 6.55
CA THR A 260 -34.64 0.08 7.14
C THR A 260 -35.57 -0.23 8.33
N ALA A 261 -35.81 -1.50 8.64
CA ALA A 261 -36.71 -1.91 9.72
C ALA A 261 -36.50 -1.16 11.07
N PRO A 262 -35.27 -0.74 11.47
CA PRO A 262 -35.04 0.08 12.66
C PRO A 262 -35.49 1.52 12.53
N SER A 263 -35.45 2.11 11.35
CA SER A 263 -35.94 3.48 11.14
C SER A 263 -37.44 3.54 11.41
N VAL A 264 -38.17 2.51 10.99
CA VAL A 264 -39.62 2.38 11.18
C VAL A 264 -39.94 2.04 12.64
N LEU A 265 -39.21 1.10 13.25
CA LEU A 265 -39.39 0.73 14.66
C LEU A 265 -39.03 1.88 15.61
N GLY A 266 -37.89 2.57 15.41
CA GLY A 266 -37.45 3.67 16.27
C GLY A 266 -38.33 4.91 16.15
N PHE A 267 -38.73 5.28 14.93
CA PHE A 267 -39.48 6.52 14.68
C PHE A 267 -40.98 6.39 14.97
N LEU A 268 -41.60 5.22 14.71
CA LEU A 268 -43.04 5.01 14.95
C LEU A 268 -43.34 4.33 16.29
N ALA A 269 -42.55 3.33 16.71
CA ALA A 269 -42.83 2.63 17.96
C ALA A 269 -42.39 3.44 19.18
N GLY A 270 -41.33 4.25 19.08
CA GLY A 270 -40.83 5.07 20.20
C GLY A 270 -41.90 5.98 20.82
N PRO A 271 -42.57 6.84 20.03
CA PRO A 271 -43.64 7.72 20.55
C PRO A 271 -44.88 6.96 21.05
N LEU A 272 -45.25 5.85 20.41
CA LEU A 272 -46.40 5.02 20.83
C LEU A 272 -46.11 4.29 22.15
N ILE A 273 -44.89 3.78 22.31
CA ILE A 273 -44.43 3.17 23.56
C ILE A 273 -44.28 4.23 24.66
N ALA A 274 -43.84 5.45 24.31
CA ALA A 274 -43.75 6.60 25.21
C ALA A 274 -45.14 6.95 25.83
N LEU A 275 -46.20 6.87 25.03
CA LEU A 275 -47.58 7.15 25.44
C LEU A 275 -48.20 6.06 26.33
N VAL A 276 -47.91 4.78 26.05
CA VAL A 276 -48.54 3.64 26.75
C VAL A 276 -47.79 3.24 28.02
N GLY A 277 -46.46 3.44 28.06
CA GLY A 277 -45.61 2.98 29.16
C GLY A 277 -45.32 4.00 30.26
N TRP A 278 -45.88 5.21 30.20
CA TRP A 278 -45.59 6.25 31.17
C TRP A 278 -45.89 5.79 32.62
N GLY A 279 -44.87 5.82 33.48
CA GLY A 279 -44.96 5.38 34.88
C GLY A 279 -44.70 3.89 35.12
N GLN A 280 -44.41 3.10 34.09
CA GLN A 280 -44.11 1.66 34.24
C GLN A 280 -42.60 1.38 34.37
N PRO A 281 -42.16 0.37 35.15
CA PRO A 281 -40.75 0.04 35.31
C PRO A 281 -40.05 -0.40 34.02
N TRP A 282 -40.80 -0.98 33.06
CA TRP A 282 -40.26 -1.42 31.77
C TRP A 282 -40.05 -0.28 30.78
N PHE A 283 -40.60 0.90 31.07
CA PHE A 283 -40.55 2.09 30.23
C PHE A 283 -39.14 2.58 29.94
N CYS A 284 -38.29 2.61 30.96
CA CYS A 284 -36.92 3.08 30.84
C CYS A 284 -36.11 2.22 29.84
N TRP A 285 -36.33 0.90 29.82
CA TRP A 285 -35.69 -0.02 28.88
C TRP A 285 -36.14 0.23 27.44
N THR A 286 -37.43 0.53 27.25
CA THR A 286 -37.95 0.85 25.92
C THR A 286 -37.46 2.19 25.39
N LEU A 287 -37.33 3.21 26.25
CA LEU A 287 -36.71 4.49 25.89
C LEU A 287 -35.23 4.31 25.52
N ALA A 288 -34.48 3.52 26.30
CA ALA A 288 -33.08 3.23 26.00
C ALA A 288 -32.92 2.50 24.66
N GLY A 289 -33.75 1.49 24.39
CA GLY A 289 -33.77 0.78 23.10
C GLY A 289 -34.14 1.72 21.93
N GLY A 290 -35.11 2.60 22.12
CA GLY A 290 -35.49 3.62 21.13
C GLY A 290 -34.37 4.61 20.83
N ALA A 291 -33.66 5.08 21.86
CA ALA A 291 -32.51 5.96 21.71
C ALA A 291 -31.36 5.30 20.93
N ILE A 292 -31.05 4.03 21.22
CA ILE A 292 -30.04 3.26 20.48
C ILE A 292 -30.45 3.10 19.01
N ALA A 293 -31.72 2.79 18.74
CA ALA A 293 -32.23 2.66 17.38
C ALA A 293 -32.16 3.98 16.60
N TRP A 294 -32.45 5.10 17.27
CA TRP A 294 -32.35 6.44 16.67
C TRP A 294 -30.88 6.81 16.37
N LEU A 295 -29.97 6.56 17.31
CA LEU A 295 -28.53 6.75 17.09
C LEU A 295 -27.99 5.85 15.97
N ALA A 296 -28.49 4.62 15.86
CA ALA A 296 -28.12 3.71 14.78
C ALA A 296 -28.53 4.29 13.42
N TRP A 297 -29.72 4.89 13.34
CA TRP A 297 -30.17 5.60 12.15
C TRP A 297 -29.28 6.82 11.83
N VAL A 298 -28.89 7.62 12.82
CA VAL A 298 -27.97 8.76 12.62
C VAL A 298 -26.63 8.30 12.04
N TRP A 299 -26.03 7.23 12.60
CA TRP A 299 -24.79 6.66 12.08
C TRP A 299 -24.94 6.13 10.65
N PHE A 300 -26.05 5.44 10.37
CA PHE A 300 -26.37 4.99 9.03
C PHE A 300 -26.50 6.16 8.04
N ALA A 301 -27.25 7.21 8.41
CA ALA A 301 -27.45 8.40 7.59
C ALA A 301 -26.12 9.13 7.32
N ALA A 302 -25.25 9.23 8.31
CA ALA A 302 -23.91 9.82 8.17
C ALA A 302 -22.98 8.98 7.27
N ALA A 303 -23.06 7.66 7.34
CA ALA A 303 -22.31 6.76 6.46
C ALA A 303 -22.80 6.85 5.01
N TRP A 304 -24.12 6.99 4.83
CA TRP A 304 -24.80 7.09 3.55
C TRP A 304 -24.53 8.43 2.84
N SER A 305 -24.65 9.56 3.56
CA SER A 305 -24.53 10.91 3.00
C SER A 305 -23.14 11.27 2.48
N ARG A 306 -22.09 10.61 3.00
CA ARG A 306 -20.70 10.82 2.55
C ARG A 306 -20.38 10.16 1.20
N GLY A 307 -21.34 9.52 0.52
CA GLY A 307 -21.14 8.91 -0.80
C GLY A 307 -21.49 9.87 -1.94
N PHE A 308 -20.50 10.45 -2.60
CA PHE A 308 -20.72 11.29 -3.80
C PHE A 308 -20.76 10.42 -5.07
N PHE A 309 -21.92 10.34 -5.75
CA PHE A 309 -22.00 9.72 -7.08
C PHE A 309 -23.03 10.44 -7.99
N PRO A 310 -22.74 10.62 -9.32
CA PRO A 310 -23.70 11.15 -10.33
C PRO A 310 -24.94 10.22 -10.52
N PRO A 311 -25.97 10.43 -11.39
CA PRO A 311 -27.29 9.73 -11.47
C PRO A 311 -27.44 8.66 -12.62
N ASN A 312 -27.97 7.44 -12.35
CA ASN A 312 -27.94 6.14 -13.08
C ASN A 312 -28.21 4.94 -12.12
N LYS A 313 -28.66 3.79 -12.64
CA LYS A 313 -29.51 2.81 -11.93
C LYS A 313 -28.79 1.66 -11.17
N SER A 314 -27.50 1.41 -11.36
CA SER A 314 -26.75 0.30 -10.71
C SER A 314 -26.30 0.58 -9.25
N ARG A 315 -26.89 1.59 -8.58
CA ARG A 315 -26.15 2.37 -7.57
C ARG A 315 -26.55 2.24 -6.11
N ALA A 316 -27.78 1.85 -5.82
CA ALA A 316 -28.19 1.62 -4.43
C ALA A 316 -27.42 0.45 -3.78
N ALA A 317 -27.12 -0.61 -4.56
CA ALA A 317 -26.34 -1.74 -4.09
C ALA A 317 -24.87 -1.37 -3.82
N ALA A 318 -24.27 -0.59 -4.73
CA ALA A 318 -22.91 -0.08 -4.55
C ALA A 318 -22.79 0.91 -3.37
N LEU A 319 -23.77 1.81 -3.22
CA LEU A 319 -23.82 2.75 -2.11
C LEU A 319 -24.05 2.04 -0.77
N MET A 320 -24.90 1.00 -0.74
CA MET A 320 -25.08 0.17 0.45
C MET A 320 -23.79 -0.58 0.83
N LEU A 321 -23.04 -1.09 -0.16
CA LEU A 321 -21.74 -1.73 0.08
C LEU A 321 -20.75 -0.74 0.71
N VAL A 322 -20.61 0.47 0.14
CA VAL A 322 -19.73 1.52 0.68
C VAL A 322 -20.17 1.96 2.08
N THR A 323 -21.47 2.11 2.30
CA THR A 323 -22.05 2.46 3.61
C THR A 323 -21.70 1.40 4.65
N ARG A 324 -21.85 0.12 4.31
CA ARG A 324 -21.53 -1.00 5.19
C ARG A 324 -20.04 -1.10 5.49
N THR A 325 -19.17 -0.87 4.51
CA THR A 325 -17.71 -0.80 4.72
C THR A 325 -17.35 0.31 5.71
N ARG A 326 -17.95 1.50 5.58
CA ARG A 326 -17.75 2.61 6.51
C ARG A 326 -18.24 2.30 7.92
N LEU A 327 -19.46 1.77 8.04
CA LEU A 327 -20.00 1.34 9.33
C LEU A 327 -19.09 0.30 10.00
N THR A 328 -18.51 -0.62 9.23
CA THR A 328 -17.56 -1.62 9.73
C THR A 328 -16.27 -0.96 10.24
N GLN A 329 -15.70 -0.02 9.48
CA GLN A 329 -14.50 0.72 9.88
C GLN A 329 -14.74 1.56 11.14
N TRP A 330 -15.87 2.26 11.21
CA TRP A 330 -16.24 3.07 12.37
C TRP A 330 -16.55 2.21 13.59
N LEU A 331 -17.21 1.06 13.40
CA LEU A 331 -17.45 0.10 14.46
C LEU A 331 -16.13 -0.42 15.02
N ALA A 332 -15.18 -0.82 14.16
CA ALA A 332 -13.87 -1.28 14.58
C ALA A 332 -13.11 -0.20 15.39
N ALA A 333 -13.10 1.05 14.90
CA ALA A 333 -12.47 2.16 15.61
C ALA A 333 -13.14 2.45 16.96
N ALA A 334 -14.48 2.47 17.01
CA ALA A 334 -15.23 2.69 18.24
C ALA A 334 -15.00 1.57 19.26
N THR A 335 -14.95 0.32 18.82
CA THR A 335 -14.64 -0.84 19.67
C THR A 335 -13.21 -0.77 20.20
N GLN A 336 -12.22 -0.39 19.37
CA GLN A 336 -10.84 -0.19 19.82
C GLN A 336 -10.73 0.90 20.89
N VAL A 337 -11.40 2.05 20.69
CA VAL A 337 -11.44 3.14 21.68
C VAL A 337 -12.13 2.68 22.97
N GLY A 338 -13.30 2.04 22.86
CA GLY A 338 -14.04 1.53 24.02
C GLY A 338 -13.24 0.52 24.85
N LEU A 339 -12.59 -0.46 24.19
CA LEU A 339 -11.74 -1.45 24.83
C LEU A 339 -10.47 -0.83 25.43
N GLY A 340 -9.83 0.11 24.73
CA GLY A 340 -8.64 0.81 25.23
C GLY A 340 -8.93 1.58 26.51
N LEU A 341 -10.04 2.35 26.53
CA LEU A 341 -10.49 3.06 27.73
C LEU A 341 -10.86 2.12 28.87
N LEU A 342 -11.51 0.99 28.56
CA LEU A 342 -11.84 -0.03 29.55
C LEU A 342 -10.58 -0.66 30.16
N LEU A 343 -9.56 -0.94 29.35
CA LEU A 343 -8.30 -1.49 29.80
C LEU A 343 -7.55 -0.50 30.71
N VAL A 344 -7.51 0.79 30.35
CA VAL A 344 -6.94 1.84 31.21
C VAL A 344 -7.69 1.92 32.54
N ALA A 345 -9.03 1.90 32.49
CA ALA A 345 -9.85 1.89 33.70
C ALA A 345 -9.56 0.65 34.57
N ALA A 346 -9.38 -0.53 33.96
CA ALA A 346 -9.10 -1.78 34.67
C ALA A 346 -7.71 -1.77 35.31
N VAL A 347 -6.70 -1.24 34.61
CA VAL A 347 -5.34 -1.09 35.16
C VAL A 347 -5.35 -0.14 36.35
N LEU A 348 -6.00 1.02 36.22
CA LEU A 348 -6.14 1.97 37.34
C LEU A 348 -6.95 1.40 38.50
N ALA A 349 -7.87 0.47 38.23
CA ALA A 349 -8.64 -0.20 39.27
C ALA A 349 -7.85 -1.28 40.03
N ALA A 350 -6.75 -1.77 39.43
CA ALA A 350 -5.88 -2.78 40.00
C ALA A 350 -4.67 -2.20 40.77
N THR A 351 -4.41 -0.89 40.65
CA THR A 351 -3.33 -0.15 41.33
C THR A 351 -3.83 0.51 42.61
#